data_AF-A0A9W6Z9F5-F1
#
_entry.id   AF-A0A9W6Z9F5-F1
#
_cell.length_a   1.000
_cell.length_b   1.000
_cell.length_c   1.000
_cell.angle_alpha   90.00
_cell.angle_beta   90.00
_cell.angle_gamma   90.00
#
_symmetry.space_group_name_H-M   'P 1'
#
loop_
_entity.id
_entity.type
_entity.pdbx_description
1 polymer ?
#
loop_
_entity_poly.entity_id
_entity_poly.type
_entity_poly.pdbx_seq_one_letter_code
_entity_poly.pdbx_strand_id
1 'polypeptide(L)'
;MFQQSKARILSKRDRSSRGRIDPHISTVCSQLNSLPCFYTTSSCSGRFYMFRGVGNKRDNKDTKKRENRGMGFERFRVCHDYVGEDIVCRYFDLTTLETDRTGGGDKEGAGVSEIDQWEGLDGVLTGDASEMSVDVFAQVSDDNVPSAPPESEYKSSHPNIPGLHRSESGGTVWLRYEPLILHVACATAPAADLLIKILRGAGLKTAGVQRMGARPIIVQVLGDEGLEMPLTNEGGEGVWGGRERWLGELVNERQRRNWGKIERLERCLIE
;
A
#
# COMPACT_ATOMS: atom_id res chain seq x y z
N MET A 1 -23.17 -19.85 -8.36
CA MET A 1 -21.74 -19.51 -8.48
C MET A 1 -21.27 -18.50 -7.43
N PHE A 2 -21.83 -17.28 -7.34
CA PHE A 2 -21.34 -16.26 -6.39
C PHE A 2 -21.27 -16.71 -4.92
N GLN A 3 -22.32 -17.34 -4.38
CA GLN A 3 -22.35 -17.82 -2.99
C GLN A 3 -21.29 -18.89 -2.69
N GLN A 4 -21.00 -19.77 -3.66
CA GLN A 4 -19.94 -20.77 -3.51
C GLN A 4 -18.56 -20.10 -3.48
N SER A 5 -18.33 -19.11 -4.36
CA SER A 5 -17.09 -18.30 -4.33
C SER A 5 -16.94 -17.54 -3.01
N LYS A 6 -18.03 -16.92 -2.52
CA LYS A 6 -18.07 -16.25 -1.22
C LYS A 6 -17.68 -17.19 -0.09
N ALA A 7 -18.35 -18.33 0.04
CA ALA A 7 -18.05 -19.32 1.07
C ALA A 7 -16.58 -19.80 1.01
N ARG A 8 -16.07 -20.04 -0.21
CA ARG A 8 -14.68 -20.46 -0.41
C ARG A 8 -13.64 -19.38 -0.11
N ILE A 9 -13.94 -18.11 -0.35
CA ILE A 9 -13.02 -17.01 -0.07
C ILE A 9 -12.99 -16.71 1.43
N LEU A 10 -14.17 -16.62 2.06
CA LEU A 10 -14.28 -16.32 3.48
C LEU A 10 -13.81 -17.46 4.40
N SER A 11 -13.69 -18.69 3.89
CA SER A 11 -13.10 -19.81 4.65
C SER A 11 -11.57 -19.80 4.65
N LYS A 12 -10.93 -18.99 3.79
CA LYS A 12 -9.46 -18.91 3.75
C LYS A 12 -8.95 -18.07 4.90
N ARG A 13 -7.78 -18.45 5.42
CA ARG A 13 -7.02 -17.61 6.34
C ARG A 13 -6.56 -16.35 5.62
N ASP A 14 -6.54 -15.24 6.36
CA ASP A 14 -5.99 -13.98 5.90
C ASP A 14 -4.50 -14.15 5.52
N ARG A 15 -4.13 -13.57 4.36
CA ARG A 15 -2.80 -13.72 3.74
C ARG A 15 -1.92 -12.48 3.89
N SER A 16 -2.38 -11.46 4.63
CA SER A 16 -1.50 -10.34 4.98
C SER A 16 -0.32 -10.87 5.80
N SER A 17 0.74 -10.07 5.92
CA SER A 17 1.82 -10.37 6.87
C SER A 17 1.28 -10.64 8.28
N ARG A 18 0.14 -9.98 8.61
CA ARG A 18 -0.55 -10.08 9.91
C ARG A 18 -1.23 -11.41 10.16
N GLY A 19 -1.48 -12.17 9.10
CA GLY A 19 -2.21 -13.43 9.18
C GLY A 19 -3.61 -13.29 9.78
N ARG A 20 -4.12 -12.05 9.88
CA ARG A 20 -5.44 -11.65 10.38
C ARG A 20 -5.87 -10.35 9.71
N ILE A 21 -7.18 -10.15 9.62
CA ILE A 21 -7.78 -8.88 9.17
C ILE A 21 -7.42 -7.78 10.18
N ASP A 22 -7.10 -6.60 9.68
CA ASP A 22 -6.79 -5.44 10.52
C ASP A 22 -8.00 -5.03 11.37
N PRO A 23 -7.84 -4.83 12.69
CA PRO A 23 -8.95 -4.49 13.59
C PRO A 23 -9.75 -3.26 13.14
N HIS A 24 -9.10 -2.22 12.62
CA HIS A 24 -9.74 -0.95 12.27
C HIS A 24 -10.66 -1.04 11.05
N ILE A 25 -10.55 -2.07 10.22
CA ILE A 25 -11.45 -2.30 9.07
C ILE A 25 -12.33 -3.55 9.26
N SER A 26 -12.09 -4.33 10.32
CA SER A 26 -12.74 -5.62 10.53
C SER A 26 -14.27 -5.52 10.60
N THR A 27 -14.82 -4.46 11.23
CA THR A 27 -16.27 -4.24 11.31
C THR A 27 -16.88 -4.02 9.94
N VAL A 28 -16.29 -3.14 9.12
CA VAL A 28 -16.72 -2.89 7.73
C VAL A 28 -16.66 -4.18 6.91
N CYS A 29 -15.58 -4.96 7.04
CA CYS A 29 -15.47 -6.24 6.35
C CYS A 29 -16.59 -7.20 6.79
N SER A 30 -16.87 -7.30 8.08
CA SER A 30 -17.94 -8.14 8.63
C SER A 30 -19.32 -7.73 8.11
N GLN A 31 -19.63 -6.43 8.15
CA GLN A 31 -20.90 -5.88 7.65
C GLN A 31 -21.10 -6.20 6.17
N LEU A 32 -20.12 -5.92 5.33
CA LEU A 32 -20.16 -6.26 3.90
C LEU A 32 -20.31 -7.78 3.70
N ASN A 33 -19.56 -8.59 4.43
CA ASN A 33 -19.60 -10.05 4.32
C ASN A 33 -20.91 -10.66 4.84
N SER A 34 -21.68 -9.96 5.68
CA SER A 34 -23.00 -10.40 6.11
C SER A 34 -24.05 -10.30 4.99
N LEU A 35 -23.87 -9.37 4.05
CA LEU A 35 -24.82 -9.12 2.97
C LEU A 35 -24.67 -10.13 1.83
N PRO A 36 -25.76 -10.73 1.30
CA PRO A 36 -25.67 -11.82 0.32
C PRO A 36 -25.03 -11.39 -1.01
N CYS A 37 -25.05 -10.10 -1.34
CA CYS A 37 -24.54 -9.57 -2.60
C CYS A 37 -23.06 -9.16 -2.56
N PHE A 38 -22.39 -9.23 -1.40
CA PHE A 38 -21.00 -8.81 -1.23
C PHE A 38 -20.11 -9.87 -0.57
N TYR A 39 -18.82 -9.83 -0.89
CA TYR A 39 -17.77 -10.34 -0.01
C TYR A 39 -16.44 -9.63 -0.22
N THR A 40 -15.67 -9.46 0.84
CA THR A 40 -14.34 -8.84 0.78
C THR A 40 -13.30 -9.83 0.27
N THR A 41 -12.41 -9.38 -0.61
CA THR A 41 -11.28 -10.17 -1.13
C THR A 41 -9.93 -9.64 -0.67
N SER A 42 -9.85 -8.43 -0.13
CA SER A 42 -8.66 -7.92 0.58
C SER A 42 -8.99 -6.58 1.24
N SER A 43 -8.26 -6.29 2.31
CA SER A 43 -8.43 -5.07 3.10
C SER A 43 -7.14 -4.69 3.82
N CYS A 44 -6.85 -3.39 3.91
CA CYS A 44 -5.85 -2.80 4.80
C CYS A 44 -6.44 -1.50 5.35
N SER A 45 -6.41 -1.26 6.65
CA SER A 45 -7.02 -0.07 7.27
C SER A 45 -6.15 1.19 7.17
N GLY A 46 -4.97 1.10 6.54
CA GLY A 46 -3.98 2.17 6.47
C GLY A 46 -2.71 1.80 7.24
N ARG A 47 -1.56 2.09 6.65
CA ARG A 47 -0.24 1.83 7.23
C ARG A 47 0.76 2.89 6.79
N PHE A 48 1.85 2.97 7.53
CA PHE A 48 3.06 3.61 7.06
C PHE A 48 4.26 2.72 7.32
N TYR A 49 5.30 2.93 6.52
CA TYR A 49 6.50 2.12 6.54
C TYR A 49 7.64 2.85 5.83
N MET A 50 8.85 2.35 6.03
CA MET A 50 10.01 2.77 5.28
C MET A 50 10.38 1.73 4.22
N PHE A 51 10.90 2.16 3.07
CA PHE A 51 11.37 1.22 2.06
C PHE A 51 12.59 1.74 1.31
N ARG A 52 13.36 0.81 0.76
CA ARG A 52 14.51 1.06 -0.14
C ARG A 52 14.34 0.27 -1.43
N GLY A 53 14.88 0.78 -2.54
CA GLY A 53 14.87 0.12 -3.85
C GLY A 53 13.72 0.56 -4.76
N VAL A 54 13.75 0.07 -6.01
CA VAL A 54 12.69 0.36 -6.98
C VAL A 54 11.35 -0.18 -6.46
N GLY A 55 10.35 0.68 -6.33
CA GLY A 55 9.01 0.37 -5.79
C GLY A 55 8.23 -0.75 -6.51
N ASN A 56 8.85 -1.44 -7.48
CA ASN A 56 8.30 -2.54 -8.25
C ASN A 56 8.42 -3.86 -7.49
N LYS A 57 7.32 -4.25 -6.83
CA LYS A 57 7.20 -5.53 -6.10
C LYS A 57 7.37 -6.77 -7.01
N ARG A 58 7.15 -6.66 -8.34
CA ARG A 58 7.22 -7.77 -9.30
C ARG A 58 8.63 -8.30 -9.54
N ASP A 59 9.66 -7.47 -9.35
CA ASP A 59 11.04 -7.83 -9.67
C ASP A 59 11.69 -8.71 -8.58
N ASN A 60 11.03 -8.90 -7.44
CA ASN A 60 11.59 -9.68 -6.32
C ASN A 60 11.48 -11.21 -6.50
N LYS A 61 10.75 -11.69 -7.52
CA LYS A 61 10.61 -13.13 -7.83
C LYS A 61 11.78 -13.68 -8.66
N ASP A 62 12.62 -12.83 -9.26
CA ASP A 62 13.64 -13.25 -10.23
C ASP A 62 15.05 -12.96 -9.71
N THR A 63 15.69 -13.96 -9.11
CA THR A 63 17.03 -13.86 -8.51
C THR A 63 18.10 -13.41 -9.49
N LYS A 64 17.95 -13.69 -10.80
CA LYS A 64 18.90 -13.27 -11.85
C LYS A 64 18.80 -11.79 -12.21
N LYS A 65 17.67 -11.12 -11.95
CA LYS A 65 17.49 -9.68 -12.21
C LYS A 65 18.02 -8.78 -11.09
N ARG A 66 18.20 -9.31 -9.87
CA ARG A 66 18.74 -8.58 -8.71
C ARG A 66 20.19 -8.12 -8.91
N GLU A 67 20.99 -8.87 -9.66
CA GLU A 67 22.40 -8.53 -9.92
C GLU A 67 22.58 -7.39 -10.93
N ASN A 68 21.62 -7.19 -11.85
CA ASN A 68 21.79 -6.28 -13.00
C ASN A 68 21.04 -4.92 -12.90
N ARG A 69 20.18 -4.68 -11.90
CA ARG A 69 19.34 -3.45 -11.83
C ARG A 69 19.31 -2.70 -10.48
N GLY A 70 20.24 -2.99 -9.58
CA GLY A 70 20.30 -2.34 -8.25
C GLY A 70 19.41 -2.99 -7.20
N MET A 71 19.45 -2.45 -5.97
CA MET A 71 18.79 -3.04 -4.78
C MET A 71 17.29 -3.32 -5.03
N GLY A 72 16.87 -4.55 -4.76
CA GLY A 72 15.46 -4.96 -4.77
C GLY A 72 14.63 -4.22 -3.72
N PHE A 73 13.30 -4.26 -3.87
CA PHE A 73 12.37 -3.62 -2.93
C PHE A 73 12.48 -4.22 -1.53
N GLU A 74 12.88 -3.42 -0.56
CA GLU A 74 13.02 -3.80 0.84
C GLU A 74 12.16 -2.91 1.72
N ARG A 75 11.46 -3.51 2.70
CA ARG A 75 10.53 -2.82 3.60
C ARG A 75 11.01 -2.91 5.05
N PHE A 76 10.83 -1.82 5.78
CA PHE A 76 11.19 -1.65 7.18
C PHE A 76 10.07 -0.93 7.93
N ARG A 77 10.07 -1.06 9.27
CA ARG A 77 9.24 -0.25 10.17
C ARG A 77 7.76 -0.27 9.82
N VAL A 78 7.18 -1.39 9.39
CA VAL A 78 5.74 -1.40 9.06
C VAL A 78 4.92 -1.10 10.32
N CYS A 79 3.98 -0.17 10.23
CA CYS A 79 3.07 0.15 11.32
C CYS A 79 1.68 0.45 10.76
N HIS A 80 0.66 -0.24 11.29
CA HIS A 80 -0.75 0.04 10.95
C HIS A 80 -1.47 0.86 12.04
N ASP A 81 -0.80 1.17 13.15
CA ASP A 81 -1.35 1.98 14.24
C ASP A 81 -0.58 3.32 14.33
N TYR A 82 -0.90 4.18 15.28
CA TYR A 82 -0.14 5.40 15.53
C TYR A 82 1.30 5.12 15.98
N VAL A 83 2.23 5.99 15.60
CA VAL A 83 3.56 6.06 16.21
C VAL A 83 3.42 6.70 17.59
N GLY A 84 3.68 5.93 18.65
CA GLY A 84 3.70 6.42 20.02
C GLY A 84 4.90 7.32 20.32
N GLU A 85 4.74 8.24 21.28
CA GLU A 85 5.80 9.13 21.78
C GLU A 85 7.02 8.36 22.32
N ASP A 86 6.79 7.15 22.83
CA ASP A 86 7.83 6.26 23.37
C ASP A 86 8.70 5.63 22.28
N ILE A 87 8.16 5.45 21.08
CA ILE A 87 8.86 4.80 19.96
C ILE A 87 9.27 5.76 18.83
N VAL A 88 8.74 6.99 18.78
CA VAL A 88 8.90 7.87 17.62
C VAL A 88 10.34 8.12 17.21
N CYS A 89 11.24 8.38 18.16
CA CYS A 89 12.66 8.57 17.85
C CYS A 89 13.30 7.28 17.31
N ARG A 90 12.96 6.13 17.89
CA ARG A 90 13.46 4.81 17.47
C ARG A 90 12.90 4.39 16.10
N TYR A 91 11.67 4.75 15.80
CA TYR A 91 11.01 4.45 14.54
C TYR A 91 11.68 5.19 13.37
N PHE A 92 12.03 6.47 13.58
CA PHE A 92 12.67 7.32 12.57
C PHE A 92 14.21 7.30 12.58
N ASP A 93 14.83 6.52 13.46
CA ASP A 93 16.27 6.31 13.46
C ASP A 93 16.69 5.39 12.30
N LEU A 94 17.23 6.01 11.24
CA LEU A 94 17.64 5.31 10.03
C LEU A 94 18.93 4.50 10.20
N THR A 95 19.71 4.79 11.25
CA THR A 95 20.99 4.09 11.51
C THR A 95 20.76 2.65 11.93
N THR A 96 19.56 2.33 12.43
CA THR A 96 19.21 1.00 12.92
C THR A 96 18.37 0.19 11.93
N LEU A 97 18.23 0.61 10.66
CA LEU A 97 17.33 -0.08 9.71
C LEU A 97 17.64 -1.56 9.54
N GLU A 98 18.93 -1.92 9.60
CA GLU A 98 19.37 -3.30 9.39
C GLU A 98 19.39 -4.14 10.67
N THR A 99 19.64 -3.51 11.82
CA THR A 99 19.76 -4.19 13.13
C THR A 99 18.46 -4.23 13.90
N ASP A 100 17.60 -3.24 13.72
CA ASP A 100 16.23 -3.18 14.22
C ASP A 100 15.29 -2.91 13.06
N ARG A 101 14.69 -3.95 12.51
CA ARG A 101 13.80 -3.76 11.34
C ARG A 101 12.44 -3.16 11.69
N THR A 102 12.08 -3.12 12.97
CA THR A 102 10.73 -2.75 13.43
C THR A 102 10.65 -1.32 13.95
N GLY A 103 11.64 -0.88 14.74
CA GLY A 103 11.62 0.45 15.36
C GLY A 103 10.50 0.71 16.32
N GLY A 104 9.95 -0.36 16.91
CA GLY A 104 8.74 -0.27 17.72
C GLY A 104 7.45 -0.32 16.89
N GLY A 105 7.52 -0.39 15.57
CA GLY A 105 6.38 -0.75 14.72
C GLY A 105 5.96 -2.21 14.88
N ASP A 106 5.15 -2.70 13.93
CA ASP A 106 4.60 -4.05 13.97
C ASP A 106 5.69 -5.12 14.01
N LYS A 107 5.47 -6.12 14.87
CA LYS A 107 6.35 -7.29 15.01
C LYS A 107 6.11 -8.30 13.89
N GLU A 108 6.31 -7.93 12.63
CA GLU A 108 6.11 -8.86 11.52
C GLU A 108 7.13 -8.78 10.39
N GLY A 109 7.71 -9.95 10.12
CA GLY A 109 8.11 -10.42 8.79
C GLY A 109 8.96 -9.49 7.94
N ALA A 110 10.27 -9.51 8.16
CA ALA A 110 11.25 -9.22 7.12
C ALA A 110 11.06 -10.22 5.95
N GLY A 111 10.10 -9.94 5.07
CA GLY A 111 9.70 -10.83 4.00
C GLY A 111 8.64 -10.17 3.16
N VAL A 112 9.02 -9.78 1.94
CA VAL A 112 8.12 -9.16 0.96
C VAL A 112 7.02 -10.15 0.61
N SER A 113 5.86 -9.98 1.23
CA SER A 113 4.68 -10.77 0.91
C SER A 113 3.43 -10.03 1.40
N GLU A 114 3.12 -8.93 0.72
CA GLU A 114 1.72 -8.69 0.43
C GLU A 114 1.49 -9.18 -0.98
N ILE A 115 1.22 -10.48 -1.06
CA ILE A 115 0.66 -11.09 -2.24
C ILE A 115 -0.76 -10.55 -2.34
N ASP A 116 -0.99 -9.68 -3.32
CA ASP A 116 -2.32 -9.37 -3.81
C ASP A 116 -3.08 -10.68 -3.99
N GLN A 117 -4.28 -10.80 -3.39
CA GLN A 117 -5.08 -12.04 -3.38
C GLN A 117 -5.61 -12.47 -4.78
N TRP A 118 -5.00 -11.97 -5.85
CA TRP A 118 -5.49 -12.05 -7.23
C TRP A 118 -4.90 -13.18 -8.05
N GLU A 119 -3.74 -13.76 -7.70
CA GLU A 119 -3.17 -14.90 -8.46
C GLU A 119 -4.04 -16.18 -8.40
N GLY A 120 -5.19 -16.17 -7.70
CA GLY A 120 -6.08 -17.33 -7.54
C GLY A 120 -7.51 -17.19 -8.08
N LEU A 121 -7.86 -16.08 -8.75
CA LEU A 121 -9.19 -15.89 -9.37
C LEU A 121 -9.21 -16.21 -10.87
N ASP A 122 -8.06 -16.11 -11.55
CA ASP A 122 -7.95 -16.41 -12.99
C ASP A 122 -8.21 -17.91 -13.28
N GLY A 123 -7.83 -18.81 -12.37
CA GLY A 123 -7.98 -20.26 -12.54
C GLY A 123 -9.39 -20.83 -12.30
N VAL A 124 -10.40 -19.99 -12.02
CA VAL A 124 -11.78 -20.45 -11.71
C VAL A 124 -12.79 -19.97 -12.76
N LEU A 125 -12.36 -19.14 -13.71
CA LEU A 125 -13.24 -18.40 -14.61
C LEU A 125 -12.90 -18.56 -16.09
N THR A 126 -12.08 -19.54 -16.46
CA THR A 126 -11.88 -19.91 -17.87
C THR A 126 -13.10 -20.67 -18.38
N GLY A 127 -14.12 -19.92 -18.77
CA GLY A 127 -15.21 -20.35 -19.62
C GLY A 127 -15.49 -19.22 -20.61
N ASP A 128 -14.85 -19.32 -21.78
CA ASP A 128 -15.02 -18.55 -23.01
C ASP A 128 -15.30 -17.05 -22.91
N ALA A 129 -14.26 -16.26 -23.20
CA ALA A 129 -14.42 -15.02 -23.95
C ALA A 129 -13.30 -14.96 -25.00
N SER A 130 -13.69 -15.27 -26.23
CA SER A 130 -12.90 -15.14 -27.44
C SER A 130 -12.31 -13.75 -27.62
N GLU A 131 -11.13 -13.75 -28.21
CA GLU A 131 -10.27 -12.65 -28.60
C GLU A 131 -10.99 -11.41 -29.15
N MET A 132 -10.59 -10.23 -28.66
CA MET A 132 -10.54 -8.99 -29.45
C MET A 132 -9.47 -8.10 -28.83
N SER A 133 -8.26 -8.18 -29.38
CA SER A 133 -7.16 -7.25 -29.14
C SER A 133 -7.51 -5.90 -29.77
N VAL A 134 -7.50 -4.83 -28.96
CA VAL A 134 -7.43 -3.46 -29.48
C VAL A 134 -6.15 -2.85 -28.94
N ASP A 135 -5.09 -2.96 -29.73
CA ASP A 135 -3.84 -2.25 -29.51
C ASP A 135 -4.08 -0.77 -29.78
N VAL A 136 -4.26 0.01 -28.72
CA VAL A 136 -4.21 1.48 -28.77
C VAL A 136 -3.26 1.90 -27.67
N PHE A 137 -2.20 2.61 -28.04
CA PHE A 137 -0.99 2.99 -27.27
C PHE A 137 0.24 2.09 -27.44
N ALA A 138 0.74 2.04 -28.67
CA ALA A 138 2.17 1.99 -28.91
C ALA A 138 2.58 3.26 -29.67
N GLN A 139 3.76 3.79 -29.37
CA GLN A 139 4.41 4.99 -29.92
C GLN A 139 4.22 6.29 -29.11
N VAL A 140 4.80 6.31 -27.91
CA VAL A 140 5.56 7.47 -27.48
C VAL A 140 7.01 6.99 -27.35
N SER A 141 7.89 7.48 -28.21
CA SER A 141 9.33 7.21 -28.15
C SER A 141 9.94 7.95 -26.96
N ASP A 142 10.86 7.29 -26.27
CA ASP A 142 11.54 7.70 -25.04
C ASP A 142 12.60 8.82 -25.27
N ASP A 143 12.59 9.48 -26.43
CA ASP A 143 13.70 10.30 -26.89
C ASP A 143 13.68 11.75 -26.37
N ASN A 144 12.85 12.07 -25.38
CA ASN A 144 12.75 13.45 -24.87
C ASN A 144 12.59 13.54 -23.34
N VAL A 145 13.27 12.65 -22.61
CA VAL A 145 13.55 12.87 -21.18
C VAL A 145 14.78 13.80 -21.10
N PRO A 146 14.67 15.02 -20.53
CA PRO A 146 15.84 15.86 -20.32
C PRO A 146 16.88 15.10 -19.48
N SER A 147 18.11 15.01 -19.97
CA SER A 147 19.21 14.40 -19.22
C SER A 147 19.37 15.15 -17.90
N ALA A 148 19.40 14.41 -16.79
CA ALA A 148 19.70 14.96 -15.48
C ALA A 148 21.00 15.78 -15.56
N PRO A 149 21.08 16.96 -14.89
CA PRO A 149 22.30 17.75 -14.89
C PRO A 149 23.46 16.94 -14.30
N PRO A 150 24.71 17.16 -14.78
CA PRO A 150 25.87 16.42 -14.31
C PRO A 150 26.07 16.59 -12.79
N GLU A 151 26.37 15.49 -12.10
CA GLU A 151 26.59 15.42 -10.64
C GLU A 151 27.65 16.41 -10.10
N SER A 152 28.47 16.99 -10.97
CA SER A 152 29.59 17.88 -10.60
C SER A 152 29.18 19.28 -10.13
N GLU A 153 27.92 19.69 -10.26
CA GLU A 153 27.45 21.01 -9.80
C GLU A 153 26.90 21.02 -8.36
N TYR A 154 26.64 19.87 -7.75
CA TYR A 154 26.22 19.81 -6.34
C TYR A 154 27.43 19.67 -5.42
N LYS A 155 28.18 20.78 -5.24
CA LYS A 155 29.17 20.83 -4.15
C LYS A 155 28.44 20.62 -2.83
N SER A 156 28.72 19.49 -2.18
CA SER A 156 28.18 19.06 -0.88
C SER A 156 28.69 19.93 0.27
N SER A 157 28.46 21.25 0.23
CA SER A 157 28.58 22.10 1.42
C SER A 157 27.23 22.16 2.10
N HIS A 158 26.72 21.00 2.54
CA HIS A 158 25.63 21.00 3.51
C HIS A 158 26.26 21.37 4.87
N PRO A 159 25.79 22.43 5.55
CA PRO A 159 26.17 22.64 6.94
C PRO A 159 25.86 21.35 7.72
N ASN A 160 26.67 21.03 8.74
CA ASN A 160 26.44 19.87 9.59
C ASN A 160 25.09 20.04 10.32
N ILE A 161 23.99 19.53 9.73
CA ILE A 161 22.64 19.63 10.30
C ILE A 161 22.57 18.58 11.42
N PRO A 162 22.43 18.98 12.70
CA PRO A 162 22.31 18.03 13.79
C PRO A 162 21.11 17.09 13.57
N GLY A 163 21.32 15.79 13.75
CA GLY A 163 20.25 14.77 13.63
C GLY A 163 20.03 14.22 12.23
N LEU A 164 20.93 14.49 11.27
CA LEU A 164 20.88 13.88 9.94
C LEU A 164 21.30 12.40 10.00
N HIS A 165 20.33 11.50 9.96
CA HIS A 165 20.60 10.07 9.98
C HIS A 165 21.16 9.60 8.64
N ARG A 166 22.18 8.71 8.67
CA ARG A 166 22.72 8.06 7.47
C ARG A 166 22.24 6.62 7.41
N SER A 167 21.83 6.17 6.22
CA SER A 167 21.57 4.76 5.93
C SER A 167 22.89 4.05 5.58
N GLU A 168 23.26 3.00 6.34
CA GLU A 168 24.54 2.29 6.16
C GLU A 168 24.69 1.62 4.79
N SER A 169 23.60 1.15 4.19
CA SER A 169 23.63 0.40 2.92
C SER A 169 23.57 1.28 1.67
N GLY A 170 23.59 2.61 1.81
CA GLY A 170 23.39 3.57 0.72
C GLY A 170 21.95 3.58 0.17
N GLY A 171 21.69 4.41 -0.84
CA GLY A 171 20.40 4.49 -1.52
C GLY A 171 19.31 5.28 -0.78
N THR A 172 18.30 5.68 -1.55
CA THR A 172 17.15 6.44 -1.07
C THR A 172 16.22 5.57 -0.23
N VAL A 173 16.09 5.91 1.06
CA VAL A 173 15.06 5.40 1.96
C VAL A 173 13.85 6.31 1.86
N TRP A 174 12.68 5.73 1.64
CA TRP A 174 11.42 6.44 1.49
C TRP A 174 10.50 6.16 2.67
N LEU A 175 9.87 7.20 3.20
CA LEU A 175 8.69 7.09 4.05
C LEU A 175 7.45 7.01 3.16
N ARG A 176 6.64 5.97 3.33
CA ARG A 176 5.33 5.87 2.68
C ARG A 176 4.22 5.79 3.72
N TYR A 177 3.17 6.55 3.51
CA TYR A 177 1.86 6.32 4.10
C TYR A 177 0.92 5.80 3.01
N GLU A 178 0.44 4.58 3.18
CA GLU A 178 -0.51 3.91 2.29
C GLU A 178 -1.86 3.81 3.01
N PRO A 179 -2.90 4.53 2.55
CA PRO A 179 -4.19 4.61 3.22
C PRO A 179 -5.04 3.33 3.03
N LEU A 180 -6.33 3.39 3.39
CA LEU A 180 -7.29 2.30 3.21
C LEU A 180 -7.18 1.65 1.82
N ILE A 181 -7.02 0.33 1.81
CA ILE A 181 -7.23 -0.50 0.64
C ILE A 181 -8.41 -1.42 0.93
N LEU A 182 -9.36 -1.50 0.02
CA LEU A 182 -10.50 -2.41 0.16
C LEU A 182 -10.91 -2.92 -1.22
N HIS A 183 -11.05 -4.24 -1.33
CA HIS A 183 -11.61 -4.89 -2.51
C HIS A 183 -12.84 -5.70 -2.12
N VAL A 184 -13.95 -5.46 -2.81
CA VAL A 184 -15.24 -6.09 -2.55
C VAL A 184 -15.78 -6.69 -3.83
N ALA A 185 -15.99 -8.00 -3.82
CA ALA A 185 -16.70 -8.71 -4.86
C ALA A 185 -18.20 -8.46 -4.73
N CYS A 186 -18.81 -8.03 -5.83
CA CYS A 186 -20.24 -7.72 -5.95
C CYS A 186 -20.92 -8.74 -6.85
N ALA A 187 -22.09 -9.22 -6.42
CA ALA A 187 -22.83 -10.25 -7.15
C ALA A 187 -23.38 -9.76 -8.49
N THR A 188 -23.76 -8.48 -8.57
CA THR A 188 -24.42 -7.86 -9.71
C THR A 188 -23.95 -6.42 -9.93
N ALA A 189 -24.16 -5.88 -11.13
CA ALA A 189 -23.84 -4.48 -11.42
C ALA A 189 -24.64 -3.47 -10.54
N PRO A 190 -25.94 -3.67 -10.27
CA PRO A 190 -26.67 -2.83 -9.31
C PRO A 190 -26.09 -2.86 -7.89
N ALA A 191 -25.62 -4.03 -7.42
CA ALA A 191 -24.97 -4.12 -6.12
C ALA A 191 -23.63 -3.34 -6.09
N ALA A 192 -22.85 -3.43 -7.17
CA ALA A 192 -21.61 -2.67 -7.31
C ALA A 192 -21.86 -1.15 -7.34
N ASP A 193 -22.87 -0.69 -8.10
CA ASP A 193 -23.28 0.72 -8.17
C ASP A 193 -23.72 1.26 -6.80
N LEU A 194 -24.56 0.50 -6.07
CA LEU A 194 -24.96 0.84 -4.71
C LEU A 194 -23.76 0.98 -3.77
N LEU A 195 -22.85 0.00 -3.80
CA LEU A 195 -21.65 0.03 -2.96
C LEU A 195 -20.77 1.24 -3.28
N ILE A 196 -20.56 1.56 -4.56
CA ILE A 196 -19.77 2.73 -4.98
C ILE A 196 -20.41 4.02 -4.46
N LYS A 197 -21.76 4.14 -4.50
CA LYS A 197 -22.47 5.31 -3.94
C LYS A 197 -22.25 5.46 -2.43
N ILE A 198 -22.35 4.36 -1.68
CA ILE A 198 -22.11 4.33 -0.23
C ILE A 198 -20.65 4.73 0.07
N LEU A 199 -19.68 4.11 -0.60
CA LEU A 199 -18.26 4.39 -0.44
C LEU A 199 -17.93 5.87 -0.72
N ARG A 200 -18.44 6.42 -1.82
CA ARG A 200 -18.24 7.83 -2.17
C ARG A 200 -18.93 8.77 -1.18
N GLY A 201 -20.11 8.40 -0.66
CA GLY A 201 -20.80 9.12 0.43
C GLY A 201 -19.98 9.19 1.72
N ALA A 202 -19.22 8.14 2.04
CA ALA A 202 -18.28 8.12 3.18
C ALA A 202 -17.00 8.95 2.96
N GLY A 203 -16.81 9.48 1.75
CA GLY A 203 -15.63 10.27 1.35
C GLY A 203 -14.55 9.48 0.61
N LEU A 204 -14.81 8.23 0.22
CA LEU A 204 -13.89 7.38 -0.54
C LEU A 204 -14.08 7.60 -2.05
N LYS A 205 -13.66 8.77 -2.53
CA LYS A 205 -13.97 9.26 -3.89
C LYS A 205 -13.36 8.43 -5.01
N THR A 206 -12.25 7.75 -4.72
CA THR A 206 -11.52 6.85 -5.64
C THR A 206 -12.23 5.51 -5.87
N ALA A 207 -13.32 5.24 -5.14
CA ALA A 207 -14.07 4.00 -5.30
C ALA A 207 -14.56 3.82 -6.74
N GLY A 208 -14.31 2.63 -7.30
CA GLY A 208 -14.67 2.30 -8.67
C GLY A 208 -14.57 0.81 -8.98
N VAL A 209 -15.03 0.43 -10.16
CA VAL A 209 -14.90 -0.95 -10.65
C VAL A 209 -13.49 -1.15 -11.17
N GLN A 210 -12.77 -2.15 -10.64
CA GLN A 210 -11.38 -2.40 -11.01
C GLN A 210 -11.23 -3.01 -12.42
N ARG A 211 -12.20 -3.85 -12.84
CA ARG A 211 -12.19 -4.49 -14.17
C ARG A 211 -13.61 -4.66 -14.70
N MET A 212 -13.82 -4.32 -15.96
CA MET A 212 -15.10 -4.53 -16.65
C MET A 212 -15.17 -5.92 -17.29
N GLY A 213 -16.38 -6.50 -17.34
CA GLY A 213 -16.64 -7.81 -17.96
C GLY A 213 -16.29 -9.05 -17.12
N ALA A 214 -15.42 -8.92 -16.11
CA ALA A 214 -15.12 -10.03 -15.19
C ALA A 214 -16.23 -10.23 -14.15
N ARG A 215 -16.53 -11.50 -13.84
CA ARG A 215 -17.43 -11.89 -12.74
C ARG A 215 -16.66 -12.68 -11.69
N PRO A 216 -16.74 -12.33 -10.39
CA PRO A 216 -17.55 -11.25 -9.82
C PRO A 216 -17.04 -9.85 -10.18
N ILE A 217 -17.92 -8.86 -10.15
CA ILE A 217 -17.52 -7.45 -10.32
C ILE A 217 -16.75 -7.05 -9.07
N ILE A 218 -15.51 -6.58 -9.20
CA ILE A 218 -14.73 -6.11 -8.06
C ILE A 218 -14.78 -4.59 -7.98
N VAL A 219 -15.33 -4.10 -6.88
CA VAL A 219 -15.23 -2.70 -6.48
C VAL A 219 -13.95 -2.54 -5.65
N GLN A 220 -13.10 -1.61 -6.08
CA GLN A 220 -11.85 -1.25 -5.42
C GLN A 220 -11.95 0.13 -4.79
N VAL A 221 -11.34 0.27 -3.62
CA VAL A 221 -11.07 1.54 -2.96
C VAL A 221 -9.58 1.64 -2.70
N LEU A 222 -9.00 2.75 -3.13
CA LEU A 222 -7.65 3.18 -2.79
C LEU A 222 -7.76 4.52 -2.07
N GLY A 223 -7.43 4.57 -0.78
CA GLY A 223 -7.51 5.81 -0.04
C GLY A 223 -6.68 6.93 -0.67
N ASP A 224 -7.06 8.16 -0.37
CA ASP A 224 -6.55 9.40 -0.95
C ASP A 224 -5.62 10.17 0.02
N GLU A 225 -5.28 9.59 1.17
CA GLU A 225 -4.42 10.20 2.19
C GLU A 225 -2.93 9.88 2.01
N GLY A 226 -2.51 9.40 0.83
CA GLY A 226 -1.16 8.94 0.54
C GLY A 226 -0.07 9.98 0.83
N LEU A 227 1.10 9.50 1.28
CA LEU A 227 2.34 10.26 1.43
C LEU A 227 3.49 9.41 0.90
N GLU A 228 4.37 10.00 0.11
CA GLU A 228 5.68 9.44 -0.22
C GLU A 228 6.72 10.54 -0.11
N MET A 229 7.75 10.31 0.70
CA MET A 229 8.77 11.31 0.98
C MET A 229 10.14 10.62 1.12
N PRO A 230 11.19 11.10 0.45
CA PRO A 230 12.53 10.61 0.68
C PRO A 230 13.02 11.05 2.07
N LEU A 231 13.60 10.12 2.83
CA LEU A 231 14.27 10.38 4.11
C LEU A 231 15.78 10.47 3.94
N THR A 232 16.33 9.83 2.90
CA THR A 232 17.73 9.98 2.47
C THR A 232 17.81 10.34 0.99
N ASN A 233 18.96 10.83 0.53
CA ASN A 233 19.29 10.97 -0.89
C ASN A 233 19.84 9.64 -1.46
N GLU A 234 20.21 9.64 -2.74
CA GLU A 234 20.77 8.47 -3.43
C GLU A 234 22.07 7.96 -2.78
N GLY A 235 22.85 8.87 -2.19
CA GLY A 235 24.06 8.55 -1.40
C GLY A 235 23.77 7.98 0.00
N GLY A 236 22.50 7.86 0.40
CA GLY A 236 22.11 7.39 1.74
C GLY A 236 22.25 8.44 2.85
N GLU A 237 22.53 9.70 2.50
CA GLU A 237 22.58 10.80 3.44
C GLU A 237 21.16 11.27 3.75
N GLY A 238 20.84 11.47 5.03
CA GLY A 238 19.55 12.02 5.42
C GLY A 238 19.26 13.34 4.69
N VAL A 239 18.01 13.56 4.31
CA VAL A 239 17.54 14.87 3.81
C VAL A 239 16.75 15.63 4.88
N TRP A 240 16.60 15.01 6.06
CA TRP A 240 15.83 15.51 7.19
C TRP A 240 16.45 15.02 8.51
N GLY A 241 16.40 15.82 9.58
CA GLY A 241 16.96 15.46 10.88
C GLY A 241 16.40 16.28 12.06
N GLY A 242 16.39 15.69 13.25
CA GLY A 242 16.01 16.37 14.51
C GLY A 242 14.53 16.76 14.63
N ARG A 243 13.67 16.15 13.81
CA ARG A 243 12.23 16.44 13.71
C ARG A 243 11.41 15.15 13.61
N GLU A 244 11.87 14.09 14.26
CA GLU A 244 11.24 12.77 14.29
C GLU A 244 9.82 12.84 14.86
N ARG A 245 9.62 13.64 15.92
CA ARG A 245 8.28 13.88 16.50
C ARG A 245 7.30 14.51 15.52
N TRP A 246 7.78 15.46 14.70
CA TRP A 246 6.95 16.06 13.66
C TRP A 246 6.60 15.05 12.57
N LEU A 247 7.53 14.18 12.17
CA LEU A 247 7.24 13.09 11.22
C LEU A 247 6.22 12.10 11.80
N GLY A 248 6.35 11.76 13.09
CA GLY A 248 5.37 10.94 13.81
C GLY A 248 3.98 11.57 13.77
N GLU A 249 3.89 12.86 14.08
CA GLU A 249 2.61 13.57 14.03
C GLU A 249 2.05 13.68 12.60
N LEU A 250 2.89 13.89 11.58
CA LEU A 250 2.48 13.92 10.18
C LEU A 250 1.82 12.60 9.73
N VAL A 251 2.42 11.44 10.07
CA VAL A 251 1.83 10.14 9.72
C VAL A 251 0.60 9.83 10.56
N ASN A 252 0.60 10.19 11.85
CA ASN A 252 -0.54 10.01 12.74
C ASN A 252 -1.75 10.85 12.31
N GLU A 253 -1.52 12.09 11.85
CA GLU A 253 -2.57 12.97 11.31
C GLU A 253 -3.25 12.35 10.09
N ARG A 254 -2.46 11.79 9.16
CA ARG A 254 -3.00 11.06 7.99
C ARG A 254 -3.78 9.83 8.40
N GLN A 255 -3.25 9.06 9.37
CA GLN A 255 -3.95 7.88 9.93
C GLN A 255 -5.29 8.26 10.56
N ARG A 256 -5.37 9.36 11.33
CA ARG A 256 -6.63 9.89 11.87
C ARG A 256 -7.63 10.25 10.77
N ARG A 257 -7.20 10.97 9.73
CA ARG A 257 -8.09 11.35 8.61
C ARG A 257 -8.59 10.14 7.83
N ASN A 258 -7.72 9.15 7.62
CA ASN A 258 -8.04 7.90 6.96
C ASN A 258 -9.03 7.04 7.79
N TRP A 259 -8.78 6.85 9.08
CA TRP A 259 -9.71 6.11 9.95
C TRP A 259 -11.05 6.82 10.11
N GLY A 260 -11.08 8.16 10.13
CA GLY A 260 -12.33 8.91 10.07
C GLY A 260 -13.16 8.61 8.81
N LYS A 261 -12.55 8.24 7.67
CA LYS A 261 -13.27 7.76 6.46
C LYS A 261 -13.83 6.35 6.68
N ILE A 262 -13.09 5.47 7.37
CA ILE A 262 -13.54 4.11 7.70
C ILE A 262 -14.72 4.14 8.67
N GLU A 263 -14.65 4.96 9.73
CA GLU A 263 -15.76 5.13 10.69
C GLU A 263 -17.02 5.73 10.06
N ARG A 264 -16.87 6.61 9.07
CA ARG A 264 -18.00 7.10 8.28
C ARG A 264 -18.60 5.98 7.41
N LEU A 265 -17.76 5.18 6.77
CA LEU A 265 -18.22 4.04 5.98
C LEU A 265 -18.98 3.02 6.84
N GLU A 266 -18.48 2.72 8.04
CA GLU A 266 -19.15 1.82 8.98
C GLU A 266 -20.56 2.30 9.32
N ARG A 267 -20.75 3.60 9.52
CA ARG A 267 -22.08 4.20 9.75
C ARG A 267 -22.99 4.09 8.52
N CYS A 268 -22.47 4.43 7.34
CA CYS A 268 -23.24 4.37 6.09
C CYS A 268 -23.64 2.94 5.66
N LEU A 269 -23.03 1.89 6.23
CA LEU A 269 -23.41 0.49 5.98
C LEU A 269 -24.54 -0.01 6.90
N ILE A 270 -24.85 0.73 7.96
CA ILE A 270 -25.95 0.42 8.90
C ILE A 270 -27.26 1.10 8.48
N GLU A 271 -27.16 2.25 7.82
CA GLU A 271 -28.27 3.06 7.30
C GLU A 271 -28.87 2.50 6.00
#